data_AF-A0A2X2IVB2-F1
#
_entry.id   AF-A0A2X2IVB2-F1
#
_cell.length_a   1.000
_cell.length_b   1.000
_cell.length_c   1.000
_cell.angle_alpha   90.00
_cell.angle_beta   90.00
_cell.angle_gamma   90.00
#
_symmetry.space_group_name_H-M   'P 1'
#
loop_
_entity.id
_entity.type
_entity.pdbx_description
1 polymer ?
#
loop_
_entity_poly.entity_id
_entity_poly.type
_entity_poly.pdbx_seq_one_letter_code
_entity_poly.pdbx_strand_id
1 'polypeptide(L)'
;MTIFAVISGAESWEDIEDFGETHLDFLKQYGDFENGIPVHDTIARVVSCISPAKFHECFINWMRDCHSSDDKDVIAIDGKTGNDSNLLIVFYVQIMPDDLVMQLHRF
;
A
#
# COMPACT_ATOMS: atom_id res chain seq x y z
N MET A 1 -4.93 5.28 4.08
CA MET A 1 -5.39 5.89 2.80
C MET A 1 -4.57 5.38 1.63
N THR A 2 -3.28 5.74 1.49
CA THR A 2 -2.42 5.37 0.34
C THR A 2 -2.45 3.88 0.00
N ILE A 3 -2.26 3.00 1.00
CA ILE A 3 -2.30 1.54 0.79
C ILE A 3 -3.69 1.08 0.28
N PHE A 4 -4.79 1.63 0.80
CA PHE A 4 -6.14 1.28 0.36
C PHE A 4 -6.41 1.70 -1.08
N ALA A 5 -5.98 2.91 -1.46
CA ALA A 5 -6.10 3.41 -2.81
C ALA A 5 -5.32 2.52 -3.80
N VAL A 6 -4.07 2.20 -3.46
CA VAL A 6 -3.19 1.35 -4.27
C VAL A 6 -3.76 -0.06 -4.46
N ILE A 7 -4.23 -0.71 -3.40
CA ILE A 7 -4.88 -2.03 -3.50
C ILE A 7 -6.18 -1.96 -4.32
N SER A 8 -6.85 -0.80 -4.31
CA SER A 8 -8.04 -0.54 -5.12
C SER A 8 -7.72 -0.20 -6.58
N GLY A 9 -6.44 -0.18 -6.97
CA GLY A 9 -5.97 0.04 -8.35
C GLY A 9 -5.54 1.47 -8.65
N ALA A 10 -5.27 2.31 -7.66
CA ALA A 10 -4.70 3.64 -7.90
C ALA A 10 -3.26 3.54 -8.43
N GLU A 11 -2.98 4.18 -9.57
CA GLU A 11 -1.67 4.11 -10.24
C GLU A 11 -0.84 5.39 -10.06
N SER A 12 -1.49 6.50 -9.76
CA SER A 12 -0.86 7.82 -9.57
C SER A 12 -1.17 8.43 -8.21
N TRP A 13 -0.49 9.53 -7.87
CA TRP A 13 -0.78 10.28 -6.64
C TRP A 13 -2.13 10.99 -6.69
N GLU A 14 -2.50 11.45 -7.88
CA GLU A 14 -3.80 12.01 -8.20
C GLU A 14 -4.91 10.99 -7.97
N ASP A 15 -4.73 9.74 -8.40
CA ASP A 15 -5.71 8.67 -8.14
C ASP A 15 -5.87 8.39 -6.64
N ILE A 16 -4.80 8.54 -5.85
CA ILE A 16 -4.83 8.35 -4.41
C ILE A 16 -5.58 9.50 -3.71
N GLU A 17 -5.41 10.72 -4.20
CA GLU A 17 -6.19 11.89 -3.76
C GLU A 17 -7.67 11.69 -4.08
N ASP A 18 -8.00 11.35 -5.33
CA ASP A 18 -9.37 11.11 -5.79
C ASP A 18 -10.04 9.97 -5.01
N PHE A 19 -9.30 8.89 -4.73
CA PHE A 19 -9.77 7.80 -3.89
C PHE A 19 -10.10 8.31 -2.48
N GLY A 20 -9.21 9.13 -1.91
CA GLY A 20 -9.38 9.72 -0.59
C GLY A 20 -10.64 10.57 -0.51
N GLU A 21 -10.87 11.44 -1.49
CA GLU A 21 -12.03 12.32 -1.55
C GLU A 21 -13.32 11.53 -1.72
N THR A 22 -13.30 10.50 -2.59
CA THR A 22 -14.46 9.64 -2.85
C THR A 22 -14.85 8.79 -1.63
N HIS A 23 -13.87 8.37 -0.83
CA HIS A 23 -14.05 7.45 0.30
C HIS A 23 -13.78 8.10 1.66
N LEU A 24 -13.88 9.43 1.76
CA LEU A 24 -13.55 10.18 2.97
C LEU A 24 -14.32 9.69 4.21
N ASP A 25 -15.61 9.39 4.07
CA ASP A 25 -16.44 8.92 5.19
C ASP A 25 -16.03 7.54 5.71
N PHE A 26 -15.49 6.67 4.84
CA PHE A 26 -14.88 5.41 5.24
C PHE A 26 -13.55 5.64 5.96
N LEU A 27 -12.72 6.56 5.45
CA LEU A 27 -11.40 6.85 6.01
C LEU A 27 -11.46 7.47 7.41
N LYS A 28 -12.48 8.28 7.70
CA LYS A 28 -12.72 8.86 9.04
C LYS A 28 -12.87 7.83 10.16
N GLN A 29 -13.12 6.56 9.84
CA GLN A 29 -13.17 5.48 10.83
C GLN A 29 -11.78 5.05 11.31
N TYR A 30 -10.73 5.31 10.52
CA TYR A 30 -9.37 4.85 10.75
C TYR A 30 -8.38 5.96 11.08
N GLY A 31 -8.77 7.23 10.90
CA GLY A 31 -7.90 8.38 11.13
C GLY A 31 -8.67 9.68 11.16
N ASP A 32 -7.98 10.73 11.59
CA ASP A 32 -8.55 12.06 11.66
C ASP A 32 -8.29 12.83 10.36
N PHE A 33 -9.36 13.36 9.78
CA PHE A 33 -9.37 14.08 8.50
C PHE A 33 -10.14 15.40 8.62
N GLU A 34 -10.05 16.10 9.78
CA GLU A 34 -10.75 17.38 9.98
C GLU A 34 -10.42 18.42 8.90
N ASN A 35 -9.20 18.37 8.36
CA ASN A 35 -8.71 19.28 7.31
C ASN A 35 -8.90 18.73 5.89
N GLY A 36 -9.66 17.65 5.70
CA GLY A 36 -9.86 17.00 4.41
C GLY A 36 -8.70 16.08 4.01
N ILE A 37 -8.70 15.67 2.73
CA ILE A 37 -7.67 14.79 2.18
C ILE A 37 -6.47 15.66 1.77
N PRO A 38 -5.23 15.25 2.11
CA PRO A 38 -4.05 15.94 1.60
C PRO A 38 -3.96 15.78 0.08
N VAL A 39 -3.64 16.87 -0.62
CA VAL A 39 -3.40 16.85 -2.07
C VAL A 39 -2.22 15.94 -2.47
N HIS A 40 -2.20 15.46 -3.72
CA HIS A 40 -1.20 14.54 -4.28
C HIS A 40 0.25 14.89 -3.93
N ASP A 41 0.65 16.17 -4.04
CA ASP A 41 2.01 16.64 -3.67
C ASP A 41 2.34 16.41 -2.20
N THR A 42 1.36 16.59 -1.30
CA THR A 42 1.56 16.36 0.13
C THR A 42 1.68 14.87 0.43
N ILE A 43 0.88 14.04 -0.24
CA ILE A 43 0.94 12.58 -0.12
C ILE A 43 2.32 12.09 -0.57
N ALA A 44 2.77 12.47 -1.77
CA ALA A 44 4.06 12.14 -2.32
C ALA A 44 5.20 12.51 -1.36
N ARG A 45 5.19 13.75 -0.85
CA ARG A 45 6.21 14.20 0.11
C ARG A 45 6.24 13.37 1.39
N VAL A 46 5.09 13.05 1.97
CA VAL A 46 5.03 12.23 3.20
C VAL A 46 5.56 10.83 2.93
N VAL A 47 5.16 10.20 1.82
CA VAL A 47 5.63 8.86 1.46
C VAL A 47 7.13 8.85 1.16
N SER A 48 7.67 9.89 0.52
CA SER A 48 9.11 10.03 0.25
C SER A 48 9.97 10.10 1.52
N CYS A 49 9.38 10.46 2.67
CA CYS A 49 10.07 10.47 3.96
C CYS A 49 10.09 9.08 4.63
N ILE A 50 9.38 8.09 4.09
CA ILE A 50 9.30 6.74 4.67
C ILE A 50 10.54 5.94 4.23
N SER A 51 11.23 5.33 5.20
CA SER A 51 12.34 4.44 4.88
C SER A 51 11.85 3.20 4.14
N PRO A 52 12.40 2.88 2.95
CA PRO A 52 11.98 1.73 2.15
C PRO A 52 12.09 0.41 2.87
N ALA A 53 13.23 0.21 3.55
CA ALA A 53 13.51 -0.99 4.31
C ALA A 53 12.50 -1.20 5.45
N LYS A 54 12.15 -0.12 6.18
CA LYS A 54 11.17 -0.19 7.26
C LYS A 54 9.75 -0.43 6.75
N PHE A 55 9.39 0.24 5.65
CA PHE A 55 8.08 0.03 5.03
C PHE A 55 7.91 -1.42 4.60
N HIS A 56 8.92 -1.96 3.91
CA HIS A 56 8.96 -3.35 3.48
C HIS A 56 8.85 -4.33 4.67
N GLU A 57 9.62 -4.11 5.73
CA GLU A 57 9.56 -4.92 6.94
C GLU A 57 8.17 -4.89 7.59
N CYS A 58 7.60 -3.70 7.80
CA CYS A 58 6.27 -3.54 8.39
C CYS A 58 5.19 -4.18 7.52
N PHE A 59 5.28 -4.02 6.20
CA PHE A 59 4.33 -4.58 5.25
C PHE A 59 4.35 -6.11 5.26
N ILE A 60 5.55 -6.72 5.25
CA ILE A 60 5.70 -8.17 5.35
C ILE A 60 5.17 -8.69 6.68
N ASN A 61 5.47 -8.02 7.79
CA ASN A 61 4.99 -8.43 9.11
C ASN A 61 3.46 -8.33 9.19
N TRP A 62 2.87 -7.24 8.72
CA TRP A 62 1.41 -7.10 8.64
C TRP A 62 0.77 -8.21 7.80
N MET A 63 1.34 -8.49 6.62
CA MET A 63 0.86 -9.61 5.80
C MET A 63 0.96 -10.92 6.59
N ARG A 64 2.11 -11.25 7.18
CA ARG A 64 2.27 -12.49 7.99
C ARG A 64 1.26 -12.59 9.13
N ASP A 65 0.97 -11.49 9.82
CA ASP A 65 -0.02 -11.46 10.88
C ASP A 65 -1.42 -11.84 10.37
N CYS A 66 -1.79 -11.36 9.17
CA CYS A 66 -3.04 -11.78 8.51
C CYS A 66 -3.06 -13.28 8.14
N HIS A 67 -1.92 -13.92 7.90
CA HIS A 67 -1.82 -15.35 7.52
C HIS A 67 -1.79 -16.31 8.71
N SER A 68 -1.39 -15.84 9.89
CA SER A 68 -1.31 -16.68 11.10
C SER A 68 -2.67 -17.25 11.56
N SER A 69 -3.77 -16.80 10.97
CA SER A 69 -5.14 -17.17 11.32
C SER A 69 -5.82 -18.17 10.36
N ASP A 70 -5.25 -18.45 9.18
CA ASP A 70 -5.86 -19.36 8.19
C ASP A 70 -4.79 -20.22 7.49
N ASP A 71 -4.93 -21.55 7.64
CA ASP A 71 -4.16 -22.61 6.95
C ASP A 71 -4.55 -22.67 5.45
N LYS A 72 -4.36 -21.58 4.72
CA LYS A 72 -4.68 -21.47 3.29
C LYS A 72 -3.50 -20.87 2.55
N ASP A 73 -3.00 -21.64 1.58
CA ASP A 73 -1.93 -21.23 0.67
C ASP A 73 -2.24 -19.86 0.04
N VAL A 74 -1.25 -18.98 0.10
CA VAL A 74 -1.30 -17.67 -0.56
C VAL A 74 -1.23 -17.88 -2.07
N ILE A 75 -2.33 -17.65 -2.76
CA ILE A 75 -2.34 -17.67 -4.23
C ILE A 75 -1.94 -16.28 -4.70
N ALA A 76 -0.77 -16.15 -5.36
CA ALA A 76 -0.45 -14.95 -6.12
C ALA A 76 -1.64 -14.58 -7.04
N ILE A 77 -1.99 -13.30 -7.17
CA ILE A 77 -3.03 -12.88 -8.16
C ILE A 77 -2.66 -13.38 -9.58
N ASP A 78 -1.37 -13.61 -9.85
CA ASP A 78 -0.79 -14.21 -11.06
C ASP A 78 -0.85 -15.77 -11.12
N GLY A 79 -1.49 -16.43 -10.16
CA GLY A 79 -1.64 -17.90 -10.12
C GLY A 79 -0.35 -18.68 -9.78
N LYS A 80 0.72 -18.00 -9.38
CA LYS A 80 1.98 -18.64 -8.96
C LYS A 80 1.91 -19.08 -7.50
N THR A 81 2.13 -20.37 -7.27
CA THR A 81 2.30 -20.98 -5.95
C THR A 81 3.79 -21.09 -5.63
N GLY A 82 4.23 -20.58 -4.48
CA GLY A 82 5.62 -20.61 -4.03
C GLY A 82 5.72 -20.28 -2.55
N ASN A 83 6.82 -20.67 -1.89
CA ASN A 83 7.02 -20.43 -0.45
C ASN A 83 6.78 -18.95 -0.09
N ASP A 84 6.03 -18.74 1.00
CA ASP A 84 5.42 -17.49 1.48
C ASP A 84 6.26 -16.22 1.29
N SER A 85 7.58 -16.30 1.48
CA SER A 85 8.48 -15.15 1.41
C SER A 85 8.66 -14.60 -0.01
N ASN A 86 8.70 -15.50 -1.02
CA ASN A 86 8.92 -15.10 -2.41
C ASN A 86 7.64 -14.56 -3.04
N LEU A 87 6.46 -15.07 -2.65
CA LEU A 87 5.18 -14.56 -3.13
C LEU A 87 4.88 -13.17 -2.56
N LEU A 88 5.17 -12.92 -1.27
CA LEU A 88 4.97 -11.60 -0.66
C LEU A 88 5.78 -10.50 -1.34
N ILE A 89 6.99 -10.80 -1.79
CA ILE A 89 7.82 -9.86 -2.57
C ILE A 89 7.22 -9.63 -3.96
N VAL A 90 6.74 -10.68 -4.62
CA VAL A 90 6.09 -10.57 -5.94
C VAL A 90 4.81 -9.72 -5.85
N PHE A 91 4.01 -9.89 -4.79
CA PHE A 91 2.85 -9.03 -4.51
C PHE A 91 3.23 -7.58 -4.25
N TYR A 92 4.28 -7.33 -3.48
CA TYR A 92 4.76 -5.98 -3.23
C TYR A 92 5.13 -5.26 -4.53
N VAL A 93 5.83 -5.95 -5.43
CA VAL A 93 6.27 -5.39 -6.73
C VAL A 93 5.12 -5.23 -7.72
N GLN A 94 4.07 -6.07 -7.65
CA GLN A 94 2.92 -5.98 -8.57
C GLN A 94 1.79 -5.07 -8.08
N ILE A 95 1.66 -4.86 -6.77
CA ILE A 95 0.59 -4.03 -6.21
C ILE A 95 1.01 -2.56 -6.13
N MET A 96 2.29 -2.28 -5.85
CA MET A 96 2.73 -0.89 -5.72
C MET A 96 2.91 -0.24 -7.10
N PRO A 97 2.26 0.90 -7.38
CA PRO A 97 2.46 1.61 -8.62
C PRO A 97 3.88 2.12 -8.76
N ASP A 98 4.34 2.26 -10.00
CA ASP A 98 5.71 2.67 -10.34
C ASP A 98 6.11 3.97 -9.64
N ASP A 99 5.19 4.94 -9.53
CA ASP A 99 5.43 6.21 -8.84
C ASP A 99 5.75 6.04 -7.35
N LEU A 100 5.07 5.09 -6.70
CA LEU A 100 5.26 4.76 -5.29
C LEU A 100 6.58 4.02 -5.08
N VAL A 101 6.91 3.09 -5.99
CA VAL A 101 8.19 2.37 -6.00
C VAL A 101 9.36 3.33 -6.23
N MET A 102 9.25 4.21 -7.21
CA MET A 102 10.29 5.20 -7.54
C MET A 102 10.55 6.16 -6.38
N GLN A 103 9.50 6.62 -5.68
CA GLN A 103 9.68 7.52 -4.54
C GLN A 103 10.23 6.83 -3.31
N LEU A 104 9.86 5.58 -3.09
CA LEU A 104 10.39 4.81 -1.98
C LEU A 104 11.89 4.54 -2.22
N HIS A 105 12.29 4.06 -3.39
CA HIS A 105 13.70 3.74 -3.66
C HIS A 105 14.62 4.95 -3.93
N ARG A 106 14.18 6.20 -3.71
CA ARG A 106 14.95 7.41 -4.04
C ARG A 106 16.03 7.80 -3.01
N PHE A 107 16.20 7.06 -1.91
CA PHE A 107 17.23 7.32 -0.89
C PHE A 107 17.90 6.04 -0.37
#